data_AF-E9DL02-F1
#
_entry.id   AF-E9DL02-F1
#
_cell.length_a   1.000
_cell.length_b   1.000
_cell.length_c   1.000
_cell.angle_alpha   90.00
_cell.angle_beta   90.00
_cell.angle_gamma   90.00
#
_symmetry.space_group_name_H-M   'P 1'
#
loop_
_entity.id
_entity.type
_entity.pdbx_description
1 polymer ?
#
loop_
_entity_poly.entity_id
_entity_poly.type
_entity_poly.pdbx_seq_one_letter_code
_entity_poly.pdbx_strand_id
1 'polypeptide(L)'
;MRVRIEGYTVITKKLQTSYNIGVQANCKAEGVKTMAQKAHSLSHTKWMCKYHIVFTPKYRRKIIYNQYRSSLGEIFHRLCQYKGVEIIEGHLMPDHVHMLVSIPPRMSVASFMGYLKGKSALMMFDKHANLKYKFGNRHFWAEGYYVSTVGL
;
A
#
# COMPACT_ATOMS: atom_id res chain seq x y z
N MET A 1 -5.73 -23.36 13.92
CA MET A 1 -4.57 -24.23 13.68
C MET A 1 -3.40 -23.38 13.21
N ARG A 2 -2.28 -23.41 13.93
CA ARG A 2 -1.09 -22.56 13.77
C ARG A 2 -0.14 -23.31 12.83
N VAL A 3 0.14 -22.78 11.64
CA VAL A 3 1.21 -23.30 10.76
C VAL A 3 2.28 -22.23 10.68
N ARG A 4 3.47 -22.60 11.13
CA ARG A 4 4.69 -21.80 11.17
C ARG A 4 5.29 -21.85 9.76
N ILE A 5 5.35 -20.71 9.08
CA ILE A 5 6.12 -20.53 7.85
C ILE A 5 7.03 -19.34 8.11
N GLU A 6 8.33 -19.60 8.15
CA GLU A 6 9.37 -18.61 8.36
C GLU A 6 9.31 -17.54 7.25
N GLY A 7 9.39 -16.26 7.64
CA GLY A 7 9.68 -15.17 6.69
C GLY A 7 8.62 -14.09 6.47
N TYR A 8 7.42 -14.19 7.05
CA TYR A 8 6.41 -13.13 6.90
C TYR A 8 5.88 -12.66 8.25
N THR A 9 6.34 -11.50 8.71
CA THR A 9 5.70 -10.75 9.80
C THR A 9 4.32 -10.27 9.33
N VAL A 10 3.32 -11.14 9.49
CA VAL A 10 1.91 -10.74 9.53
C VAL A 10 1.72 -9.99 10.85
N ILE A 11 1.86 -8.66 10.81
CA ILE A 11 1.53 -7.81 11.96
C ILE A 11 0.01 -7.75 12.06
N THR A 12 -0.58 -8.70 12.79
CA THR A 12 -1.92 -8.55 13.35
C THR A 12 -1.83 -7.55 14.51
N LYS A 13 -1.97 -6.25 14.24
CA LYS A 13 -2.41 -5.30 15.27
C LYS A 13 -3.94 -5.20 15.20
N LYS A 14 -4.57 -5.36 16.37
CA LYS A 14 -6.01 -5.24 16.63
C LYS A 14 -6.62 -4.04 15.87
N LEU A 15 -7.86 -4.21 15.40
CA LEU A 15 -8.70 -3.11 14.90
C LEU A 15 -8.66 -1.94 15.89
N GLN A 16 -8.21 -0.78 15.42
CA GLN A 16 -8.54 0.49 16.05
C GLN A 16 -8.89 1.47 14.93
N THR A 17 -10.20 1.59 14.68
CA THR A 17 -10.82 2.67 13.93
C THR A 17 -10.61 3.98 14.68
N SER A 18 -9.56 4.72 14.34
CA SER A 18 -9.31 6.08 14.85
C SER A 18 -8.23 6.76 14.00
N TYR A 19 -8.49 6.97 12.71
CA TYR A 19 -7.49 7.53 11.77
C TYR A 19 -7.36 9.06 11.79
N ASN A 20 -7.79 9.76 12.85
CA ASN A 20 -7.64 11.23 12.94
C ASN A 20 -7.45 11.78 14.37
N ILE A 21 -6.87 11.01 15.30
CA ILE A 21 -6.44 11.55 16.60
C ILE A 21 -5.00 11.08 16.84
N GLY A 22 -4.04 12.02 16.77
CA GLY A 22 -2.66 11.80 17.21
C GLY A 22 -1.63 11.64 16.09
N VAL A 23 -1.52 12.60 15.16
CA VAL A 23 -0.29 12.75 14.35
C VAL A 23 0.83 13.46 15.14
N GLN A 24 0.54 13.97 16.34
CA GLN A 24 1.55 14.44 17.29
C GLN A 24 1.22 13.93 18.70
N ALA A 25 1.85 12.82 19.10
CA ALA A 25 1.92 12.42 20.49
C ALA A 25 3.32 11.86 20.77
N ASN A 26 4.09 12.63 21.53
CA ASN A 26 5.36 12.24 22.13
C ASN A 26 5.15 11.06 23.09
N CYS A 27 5.77 9.92 22.82
CA CYS A 27 5.98 8.86 23.80
C CYS A 27 7.45 8.42 23.71
N LYS A 28 8.27 8.92 24.64
CA LYS A 28 9.61 8.40 24.91
C LYS A 28 9.46 6.97 25.43
N ALA A 29 9.88 5.99 24.64
CA ALA A 29 10.11 4.61 25.09
C ALA A 29 11.39 4.11 24.42
N GLU A 30 12.30 3.61 25.25
CA GLU A 30 13.66 3.26 24.90
C GLU A 30 13.74 2.27 23.72
N GLY A 31 14.63 2.56 22.77
CA GLY A 31 15.00 1.63 21.70
C GLY A 31 14.13 1.64 20.44
N VAL A 32 13.08 2.45 20.35
CA VAL A 32 12.38 2.68 19.08
C VAL A 32 13.27 3.60 18.24
N LYS A 33 13.81 3.08 17.12
CA LYS A 33 14.38 3.94 16.06
C LYS A 33 13.28 4.94 15.70
N THR A 34 13.33 6.14 16.26
CA THR A 34 12.61 7.30 15.76
C THR A 34 12.78 7.24 14.26
N MET A 35 11.68 7.32 13.52
CA MET A 35 11.64 7.44 12.07
C MET A 35 12.38 8.72 11.66
N ALA A 36 13.70 8.68 11.81
CA ALA A 36 14.63 9.73 11.56
C ALA A 36 14.50 10.02 10.09
N GLN A 37 13.89 11.16 9.77
CA GLN A 37 14.25 12.14 8.74
C GLN A 37 15.28 11.65 7.70
N LYS A 38 15.02 10.53 7.04
CA LYS A 38 15.92 9.99 6.02
C LYS A 38 15.58 10.73 4.73
N ALA A 39 16.31 11.82 4.49
CA ALA A 39 16.24 12.54 3.24
C ALA A 39 16.98 11.73 2.16
N HIS A 40 16.32 11.50 1.03
CA HIS A 40 16.93 10.90 -0.13
C HIS A 40 17.70 11.96 -0.92
N SER A 41 18.75 11.54 -1.62
CA SER A 41 19.58 12.44 -2.43
C SER A 41 19.77 11.94 -3.85
N LEU A 42 19.61 12.86 -4.79
CA LEU A 42 20.01 12.78 -6.18
C LEU A 42 21.14 13.79 -6.43
N SER A 43 21.77 13.76 -7.61
CA SER A 43 22.96 14.56 -7.94
C SER A 43 22.82 16.06 -7.62
N HIS A 44 21.61 16.63 -7.78
CA HIS A 44 21.35 18.04 -7.53
C HIS A 44 20.10 18.28 -6.67
N THR A 45 19.57 17.24 -6.00
CA THR A 45 18.27 17.36 -5.30
C THR A 45 18.23 16.50 -4.05
N LYS A 46 17.86 17.11 -2.92
CA LYS A 46 17.48 16.40 -1.70
C LYS A 46 15.96 16.37 -1.62
N TRP A 47 15.38 15.23 -1.28
CA TRP A 47 13.93 15.09 -1.25
C TRP A 47 13.49 14.15 -0.12
N MET A 48 12.32 14.46 0.43
CA MET A 48 11.61 13.63 1.40
C MET A 48 10.12 13.71 1.07
N CYS A 49 9.70 12.90 0.10
CA CYS A 49 8.32 12.88 -0.36
C CYS A 49 7.69 11.59 0.15
N LYS A 50 6.80 11.71 1.15
CA LYS A 50 5.99 10.60 1.64
C LYS A 50 4.54 10.89 1.37
N TYR A 51 3.83 9.88 0.89
CA TYR A 51 2.42 9.98 0.55
C TYR A 51 1.66 8.86 1.25
N HIS A 52 0.59 9.25 1.93
CA HIS A 52 -0.42 8.33 2.42
C HIS A 52 -1.49 8.17 1.34
N ILE A 53 -1.60 6.97 0.81
CA ILE A 53 -2.48 6.64 -0.31
C ILE A 53 -3.52 5.62 0.16
N VAL A 54 -4.77 5.89 -0.18
CA VAL A 54 -5.89 5.00 0.12
C VAL A 54 -6.70 4.72 -1.14
N PHE A 55 -6.97 3.46 -1.41
CA PHE A 55 -7.84 3.07 -2.53
C PHE A 55 -8.64 1.81 -2.22
N THR A 56 -9.75 1.63 -2.94
CA THR A 56 -10.76 0.59 -2.66
C THR A 56 -10.94 -0.35 -3.85
N PRO A 57 -11.26 -1.63 -3.63
CA PRO A 57 -11.72 -2.52 -4.68
C PRO A 57 -13.08 -2.04 -5.23
N LYS A 58 -13.35 -2.29 -6.51
CA LYS A 58 -14.59 -1.85 -7.16
C LYS A 58 -15.79 -2.47 -6.44
N TYR A 59 -16.80 -1.66 -6.16
CA TYR A 59 -17.99 -2.02 -5.36
C TYR A 59 -17.70 -2.53 -3.94
N ARG A 60 -16.50 -2.27 -3.38
CA ARG A 60 -16.10 -2.70 -2.03
C ARG A 60 -16.37 -4.18 -1.74
N ARG A 61 -16.09 -5.06 -2.71
CA ARG A 61 -16.32 -6.52 -2.62
C ARG A 61 -15.37 -7.20 -1.60
N LYS A 62 -15.71 -7.12 -0.31
CA LYS A 62 -14.83 -7.56 0.81
C LYS A 62 -14.44 -9.04 0.78
N ILE A 63 -15.38 -9.92 0.42
CA ILE A 63 -15.19 -11.39 0.46
C ILE A 63 -14.06 -11.81 -0.48
N ILE A 64 -14.14 -11.36 -1.74
CA ILE A 64 -13.17 -11.71 -2.78
C ILE A 64 -11.82 -11.08 -2.45
N TYR A 65 -11.81 -9.81 -2.07
CA TYR A 65 -10.58 -9.12 -1.69
C TYR A 65 -9.86 -9.80 -0.51
N ASN A 66 -10.61 -10.27 0.49
CA ASN A 66 -10.06 -10.97 1.66
C ASN A 66 -9.30 -12.26 1.27
N GLN A 67 -9.81 -13.02 0.31
CA GLN A 67 -9.18 -14.26 -0.16
C GLN A 67 -7.80 -14.01 -0.80
N TYR A 68 -7.62 -12.87 -1.45
CA TYR A 68 -6.43 -12.60 -2.25
C TYR A 68 -5.43 -11.63 -1.61
N ARG A 69 -5.59 -11.27 -0.33
CA ARG A 69 -4.70 -10.30 0.34
C ARG A 69 -3.22 -10.68 0.29
N SER A 70 -2.89 -11.97 0.45
CA SER A 70 -1.50 -12.43 0.37
C SER A 70 -0.89 -12.18 -1.01
N SER A 71 -1.62 -12.55 -2.08
CA SER A 71 -1.17 -12.31 -3.45
C SER A 71 -1.07 -10.83 -3.80
N LEU A 72 -2.00 -10.00 -3.31
CA LEU A 72 -1.96 -8.56 -3.52
C LEU A 72 -0.74 -7.91 -2.87
N GLY A 73 -0.39 -8.33 -1.64
CA GLY A 73 0.81 -7.86 -0.95
C GLY A 73 2.07 -8.13 -1.78
N GLU A 74 2.26 -9.38 -2.22
CA GLU A 74 3.40 -9.77 -3.08
C GLU A 74 3.48 -8.92 -4.36
N ILE A 75 2.35 -8.71 -5.03
CA ILE A 75 2.27 -7.94 -6.27
C ILE A 75 2.63 -6.47 -6.02
N PHE A 76 2.12 -5.85 -4.95
CA PHE A 76 2.45 -4.46 -4.64
C PHE A 76 3.94 -4.28 -4.33
N HIS A 77 4.54 -5.17 -3.54
CA HIS A 77 5.99 -5.11 -3.29
C HIS A 77 6.80 -5.20 -4.60
N ARG A 78 6.44 -6.13 -5.49
CA ARG A 78 7.13 -6.29 -6.78
C ARG A 78 6.96 -5.06 -7.69
N LEU A 79 5.75 -4.51 -7.78
CA LEU A 79 5.46 -3.33 -8.62
C LEU A 79 6.19 -2.08 -8.11
N CYS A 80 6.26 -1.90 -6.79
CA CYS A 80 7.01 -0.80 -6.18
C CYS A 80 8.51 -0.94 -6.42
N GLN A 81 9.06 -2.16 -6.29
CA GLN A 81 10.47 -2.44 -6.63
C GLN A 81 10.79 -2.07 -8.09
N TYR A 82 9.94 -2.45 -9.04
CA TYR A 82 10.14 -2.11 -10.46
C TYR A 82 10.14 -0.61 -10.75
N LYS A 83 9.40 0.18 -9.96
CA LYS A 83 9.35 1.63 -10.11
C LYS A 83 10.36 2.38 -9.23
N GLY A 84 11.12 1.67 -8.40
CA GLY A 84 12.05 2.27 -7.45
C GLY A 84 11.34 3.11 -6.38
N VAL A 85 10.12 2.71 -5.99
CA VAL A 85 9.32 3.35 -4.95
C VAL A 85 9.47 2.55 -3.65
N GLU A 86 9.76 3.22 -2.55
CA GLU A 86 9.91 2.59 -1.24
C GLU A 86 8.56 2.52 -0.53
N ILE A 87 8.15 1.33 -0.09
CA ILE A 87 6.96 1.16 0.76
C ILE A 87 7.45 1.23 2.21
N ILE A 88 7.00 2.24 2.94
CA ILE A 88 7.31 2.41 4.36
C ILE A 88 6.36 1.56 5.20
N GLU A 89 5.06 1.69 4.93
CA GLU A 89 4.01 0.91 5.59
C GLU A 89 2.91 0.53 4.59
N GLY A 90 2.31 -0.64 4.76
CA GLY A 90 1.22 -1.12 3.91
C GLY A 90 0.24 -1.96 4.72
N HIS A 91 -1.02 -1.53 4.77
CA HIS A 91 -2.08 -2.22 5.48
C HIS A 91 -3.24 -2.55 4.53
N LEU A 92 -3.49 -3.85 4.37
CA LEU A 92 -4.62 -4.35 3.58
C LEU A 92 -5.84 -4.56 4.48
N MET A 93 -6.68 -3.52 4.62
CA MET A 93 -7.94 -3.58 5.36
C MET A 93 -9.01 -4.32 4.53
N PRO A 94 -10.08 -4.85 5.15
CA PRO A 94 -11.05 -5.67 4.42
C PRO A 94 -11.78 -5.04 3.25
N ASP A 95 -11.87 -3.73 3.24
CA ASP A 95 -12.64 -2.93 2.30
C ASP A 95 -11.80 -1.89 1.56
N HIS A 96 -10.56 -1.64 1.97
CA HIS A 96 -9.64 -0.69 1.35
C HIS A 96 -8.18 -1.03 1.66
N VAL A 97 -7.27 -0.43 0.88
CA VAL A 97 -5.82 -0.54 1.06
C VAL A 97 -5.31 0.80 1.56
N HIS A 98 -4.51 0.80 2.64
CA HIS A 98 -3.71 1.94 3.08
C HIS A 98 -2.24 1.67 2.76
N MET A 99 -1.56 2.63 2.16
CA MET A 99 -0.12 2.56 1.90
C MET A 99 0.54 3.88 2.21
N LEU A 100 1.64 3.82 2.95
CA LEU A 100 2.58 4.91 3.12
C LEU A 100 3.79 4.64 2.21
N VAL A 101 3.93 5.44 1.16
CA VAL A 101 4.96 5.25 0.14
C VAL A 101 5.86 6.48 0.02
N SER A 102 7.13 6.25 -0.26
CA SER A 102 8.05 7.30 -0.66
C SER A 102 8.28 7.27 -2.17
N ILE A 103 7.78 8.30 -2.86
CA ILE A 103 7.81 8.40 -4.32
C ILE A 103 8.87 9.45 -4.70
N PRO A 104 9.84 9.12 -5.57
CA PRO A 104 10.80 10.09 -6.06
C PRO A 104 10.12 11.26 -6.81
N PRO A 105 10.62 12.50 -6.69
CA PRO A 105 10.00 13.69 -7.30
C PRO A 105 10.00 13.65 -8.83
N ARG A 106 10.77 12.75 -9.46
CA ARG A 106 10.75 12.49 -10.91
C ARG A 106 9.43 11.88 -11.38
N MET A 107 8.64 11.28 -10.48
CA MET A 107 7.40 10.58 -10.80
C MET A 107 6.22 11.26 -10.12
N SER A 108 5.16 11.55 -10.89
CA SER A 108 3.92 12.06 -10.31
C SER A 108 3.13 10.96 -9.61
N VAL A 109 2.45 11.32 -8.52
CA VAL A 109 1.60 10.38 -7.77
C VAL A 109 0.50 9.79 -8.66
N ALA A 110 -0.08 10.60 -9.54
CA ALA A 110 -1.12 10.14 -10.47
C ALA A 110 -0.60 9.08 -11.45
N SER A 111 0.61 9.27 -12.01
CA SER A 111 1.23 8.29 -12.89
C SER A 111 1.54 6.98 -12.15
N PHE A 112 2.07 7.09 -10.93
CA PHE A 112 2.34 5.93 -10.08
C PHE A 112 1.05 5.15 -9.76
N MET A 113 -0.03 5.84 -9.39
CA MET A 113 -1.30 5.21 -9.06
C MET A 113 -1.98 4.54 -10.25
N GLY A 114 -1.91 5.15 -11.44
CA GLY A 114 -2.38 4.53 -12.68
C GLY A 114 -1.64 3.23 -12.97
N TYR A 115 -0.30 3.24 -12.83
CA TYR A 115 0.52 2.05 -12.98
C TYR A 115 0.21 0.97 -11.93
N LEU A 116 0.19 1.36 -10.65
CA LEU A 116 0.00 0.44 -9.53
C LEU A 116 -1.35 -0.28 -9.63
N LYS A 117 -2.46 0.46 -9.80
CA LYS A 117 -3.81 -0.10 -9.90
C LYS A 117 -3.99 -0.89 -11.20
N GLY A 118 -3.48 -0.39 -12.33
CA GLY A 118 -3.61 -1.06 -13.62
C GLY A 118 -2.86 -2.39 -13.68
N LYS A 119 -1.57 -2.39 -13.32
CA LYS A 119 -0.75 -3.61 -13.35
C LYS A 119 -1.12 -4.61 -12.27
N SER A 120 -1.49 -4.15 -11.07
CA SER A 120 -1.97 -5.07 -10.02
C SER A 120 -3.25 -5.78 -10.43
N ALA A 121 -4.22 -5.07 -11.04
CA ALA A 121 -5.43 -5.69 -11.55
C ALA A 121 -5.12 -6.75 -12.61
N LEU A 122 -4.24 -6.43 -13.58
CA LEU A 122 -3.82 -7.37 -14.61
C LEU A 122 -3.17 -8.63 -14.01
N MET A 123 -2.16 -8.46 -13.16
CA MET A 123 -1.46 -9.59 -12.52
C MET A 123 -2.39 -10.44 -11.64
N MET A 124 -3.39 -9.83 -11.02
CA MET A 124 -4.41 -10.54 -10.26
C MET A 124 -5.31 -11.39 -11.16
N PHE A 125 -5.75 -10.87 -12.31
CA PHE A 125 -6.54 -11.64 -13.27
C PHE A 125 -5.75 -12.78 -13.90
N ASP A 126 -4.45 -12.57 -14.14
CA ASP A 126 -3.56 -13.60 -14.69
C ASP A 126 -3.28 -14.72 -13.67
N LYS A 127 -2.98 -14.36 -12.40
CA LYS A 127 -2.69 -15.33 -11.33
C LYS A 127 -3.94 -16.10 -10.89
N HIS A 128 -5.12 -15.48 -10.97
CA HIS A 128 -6.38 -16.04 -10.50
C HIS A 128 -7.45 -15.98 -11.58
N ALA A 129 -7.42 -16.96 -12.50
CA ALA A 129 -8.34 -17.06 -13.64
C ALA A 129 -9.84 -16.99 -13.24
N ASN A 130 -10.18 -17.46 -12.04
CA ASN A 130 -11.54 -17.41 -11.49
C ASN A 130 -12.10 -15.99 -11.31
N LEU A 131 -11.23 -14.97 -11.21
CA LEU A 131 -11.65 -13.57 -11.15
C LEU A 131 -12.20 -13.07 -12.49
N LYS A 132 -11.71 -13.60 -13.63
CA LYS A 132 -12.16 -13.19 -14.96
C LYS A 132 -13.66 -13.43 -15.16
N TYR A 133 -14.17 -14.54 -14.62
CA TYR A 133 -15.58 -14.92 -14.72
C TYR A 133 -16.49 -14.13 -13.75
N LYS A 134 -15.98 -13.73 -12.57
CA LYS A 134 -16.78 -13.00 -11.55
C LYS A 134 -16.83 -11.48 -11.76
N PHE A 135 -15.93 -10.93 -12.58
CA PHE A 135 -15.78 -9.50 -12.80
C PHE A 135 -16.02 -9.14 -14.26
N GLY A 136 -17.26 -9.35 -14.76
CA GLY A 136 -17.64 -9.18 -16.17
C GLY A 136 -16.96 -8.01 -16.92
N ASN A 137 -16.73 -6.87 -16.26
CA ASN A 137 -16.02 -5.70 -16.82
C ASN A 137 -14.52 -5.56 -16.44
N ARG A 138 -13.76 -6.63 -16.15
CA ARG A 138 -12.29 -6.63 -15.85
C ARG A 138 -11.75 -5.50 -14.96
N HIS A 139 -12.58 -4.88 -14.11
CA HIS A 139 -12.17 -3.80 -13.22
C HIS A 139 -12.10 -4.32 -11.79
N PHE A 140 -10.89 -4.41 -11.25
CA PHE A 140 -10.65 -4.86 -9.88
C PHE A 140 -10.74 -3.72 -8.85
N TRP A 141 -10.21 -2.54 -9.20
CA TRP A 141 -10.18 -1.35 -8.33
C TRP A 141 -11.27 -0.34 -8.70
N ALA A 142 -11.67 0.49 -7.74
CA ALA A 142 -12.44 1.70 -8.01
C ALA A 142 -11.59 2.69 -8.83
N GLU A 143 -12.22 3.61 -9.56
CA GLU A 143 -11.51 4.59 -10.40
C GLU A 143 -10.74 5.61 -9.56
N GLY A 144 -11.38 6.13 -8.51
CA GLY A 144 -10.77 7.08 -7.59
C GLY A 144 -9.70 6.49 -6.67
N TYR A 145 -8.94 7.38 -6.04
CA TYR A 145 -8.04 7.12 -4.93
C TYR A 145 -7.90 8.39 -4.10
N TYR A 146 -7.57 8.25 -2.84
CA TYR A 146 -7.26 9.35 -1.94
C TYR A 146 -5.75 9.42 -1.73
N VAL A 147 -5.21 10.64 -1.67
CA VAL A 147 -3.82 10.90 -1.36
C VAL A 147 -3.72 12.04 -0.35
N SER A 148 -2.87 11.86 0.64
CA SER A 148 -2.45 12.91 1.57
C SER A 148 -0.92 12.96 1.63
N THR A 149 -0.35 14.16 1.65
CA THR A 149 1.09 14.33 1.88
C THR A 149 1.40 14.13 3.35
N VAL A 150 2.43 13.34 3.64
CA VAL A 150 2.93 13.15 5.00
C VAL A 150 4.29 13.82 5.08
N GLY A 151 4.37 14.89 5.86
CA GLY A 151 5.56 15.70 6.05
C GLY A 151 5.78 16.02 7.54
N LEU A 152 6.90 16.66 7.83
CA LEU A 152 7.18 17.28 9.14
C LEU A 152 6.40 18.59 9.28
#